data_AF-A0A8B5VZZ6-F1
#
_entry.id   AF-A0A8B5VZZ6-F1
#
_cell.length_a   1.000
_cell.length_b   1.000
_cell.length_c   1.000
_cell.angle_alpha   90.00
_cell.angle_beta   90.00
_cell.angle_gamma   90.00
#
_symmetry.space_group_name_H-M   'P 1'
#
loop_
_entity.id
_entity.type
_entity.pdbx_description
1 polymer ?
#
loop_
_entity_poly.entity_id
_entity_poly.type
_entity_poly.pdbx_seq_one_letter_code
_entity_poly.pdbx_strand_id
1 'polypeptide(L)'
;MKRGDIVWGLLLAGLLMLFVIPATRDSILAASSAHPYIGGFIQFAILATMGDLFGKRIASGDYQFSAQVPLRAVVWGIIGCMVTLVFPVFMGGAGLAQAGKLLPFAGVSLAQAFFGSSIMNLTFAPAMNTFHRIMELWIETAAAKEPVTLKGLIGKIDWTAFVTFNWLKVGICFWIPVHTIVFLLPENIRVVVAAFSSIALGIILSFASKKGSSPAKISEEEAI
;
A
#
# COMPACT_ATOMS: atom_id res chain seq x y z
N MET A 1 -20.07 -14.52 9.88
CA MET A 1 -18.92 -14.56 8.94
C MET A 1 -19.39 -15.20 7.65
N LYS A 2 -19.14 -14.57 6.49
CA LYS A 2 -19.50 -15.14 5.19
C LYS A 2 -18.45 -16.19 4.79
N ARG A 3 -18.81 -17.15 3.94
CA ARG A 3 -17.87 -18.21 3.46
C ARG A 3 -16.58 -17.61 2.88
N GLY A 4 -16.67 -16.48 2.18
CA GLY A 4 -15.51 -15.77 1.62
C GLY A 4 -14.52 -15.28 2.69
N ASP A 5 -15.00 -14.88 3.87
CA ASP A 5 -14.12 -14.39 4.96
C ASP A 5 -13.25 -15.53 5.50
N ILE A 6 -13.81 -16.75 5.56
CA ILE A 6 -13.09 -17.96 5.97
C ILE A 6 -12.03 -18.32 4.92
N VAL A 7 -12.39 -18.34 3.64
CA VAL A 7 -11.45 -18.65 2.54
C VAL A 7 -10.30 -17.64 2.52
N TRP A 8 -10.59 -16.34 2.60
CA TRP A 8 -9.57 -15.31 2.65
C TRP A 8 -8.67 -15.44 3.88
N GLY A 9 -9.26 -15.72 5.05
CA GLY A 9 -8.50 -15.94 6.28
C GLY A 9 -7.57 -17.15 6.20
N LEU A 10 -8.02 -18.26 5.61
CA LEU A 10 -7.20 -19.44 5.37
C LEU A 10 -6.06 -19.17 4.37
N LEU A 11 -6.33 -18.41 3.31
CA LEU A 11 -5.29 -18.00 2.36
C LEU A 11 -4.23 -17.12 3.03
N LEU A 12 -4.66 -16.14 3.84
CA LEU A 12 -3.73 -15.30 4.60
C LEU A 12 -2.92 -16.13 5.59
N ALA A 13 -3.56 -17.03 6.34
CA ALA A 13 -2.88 -17.92 7.27
C ALA A 13 -1.86 -18.81 6.54
N GLY A 14 -2.21 -19.38 5.39
CA GLY A 14 -1.29 -20.15 4.55
C GLY A 14 -0.08 -19.34 4.10
N LEU A 15 -0.28 -18.11 3.64
CA LEU A 15 0.82 -17.22 3.26
C LEU A 15 1.71 -16.85 4.46
N LEU A 16 1.13 -16.56 5.62
CA LEU A 16 1.89 -16.29 6.84
C LEU A 16 2.71 -17.51 7.27
N MET A 17 2.16 -18.72 7.15
CA MET A 17 2.87 -19.96 7.46
C MET A 17 4.13 -20.16 6.62
N LEU A 18 4.13 -19.71 5.35
CA LEU A 18 5.33 -19.72 4.50
C LEU A 18 6.50 -18.90 5.09
N PHE A 19 6.20 -17.85 5.86
CA PHE A 19 7.21 -17.02 6.52
C PHE A 19 7.53 -17.45 7.95
N VAL A 20 6.66 -18.24 8.59
CA VAL A 20 6.90 -18.81 9.92
C VAL A 20 7.79 -20.06 9.84
N ILE A 21 7.57 -20.92 8.83
CA ILE A 21 8.36 -22.14 8.65
C ILE A 21 9.76 -21.76 8.11
N PRO A 22 10.86 -22.08 8.82
CA PRO A 22 12.20 -21.65 8.43
C PRO A 22 12.62 -22.08 7.02
N ALA A 23 12.34 -23.34 6.64
CA ALA A 23 12.73 -23.86 5.33
C ALA A 23 12.10 -23.08 4.17
N THR A 24 10.80 -22.76 4.24
CA THR A 24 10.12 -21.99 3.21
C THR A 24 10.50 -20.52 3.27
N ARG A 25 10.61 -19.94 4.48
CA ARG A 25 11.04 -18.55 4.68
C ARG A 25 12.41 -18.32 4.05
N ASP A 26 13.39 -19.15 4.41
CA ASP A 26 14.77 -18.97 3.98
C ASP A 26 14.88 -19.18 2.46
N SER A 27 14.11 -20.11 1.88
CA SER A 27 14.01 -20.28 0.42
C SER A 27 13.40 -19.06 -0.28
N ILE A 28 12.32 -18.49 0.25
CA ILE A 28 11.67 -17.29 -0.30
C ILE A 28 12.60 -16.09 -0.22
N LEU A 29 13.27 -15.91 0.92
CA LEU A 29 14.23 -14.82 1.13
C LEU A 29 15.44 -14.98 0.22
N ALA A 30 15.99 -16.19 0.07
CA ALA A 30 17.10 -16.46 -0.85
C ALA A 30 16.70 -16.19 -2.32
N ALA A 31 15.53 -16.64 -2.76
CA ALA A 31 15.03 -16.39 -4.10
C ALA A 31 14.79 -14.88 -4.34
N SER A 32 14.26 -14.18 -3.34
CA SER A 32 14.03 -12.74 -3.40
C SER A 32 15.35 -11.96 -3.39
N SER A 33 16.39 -12.42 -2.67
CA SER A 33 17.73 -11.83 -2.75
C SER A 33 18.41 -12.09 -4.11
N ALA A 34 18.21 -13.26 -4.71
CA ALA A 34 18.76 -13.58 -6.04
C ALA A 34 18.06 -12.81 -7.16
N HIS A 35 16.76 -12.54 -7.02
CA HIS A 35 15.96 -11.80 -8.00
C HIS A 35 15.08 -10.73 -7.32
N PRO A 36 15.66 -9.62 -6.84
CA PRO A 36 14.96 -8.63 -6.01
C PRO A 36 13.67 -8.09 -6.62
N TYR A 37 13.72 -7.70 -7.90
CA TYR A 37 12.55 -7.15 -8.59
C TYR A 37 11.45 -8.19 -8.81
N ILE A 38 11.81 -9.42 -9.15
CA ILE A 38 10.84 -10.50 -9.33
C ILE A 38 10.22 -10.87 -7.98
N GLY A 39 11.03 -10.96 -6.92
CA GLY A 39 10.57 -11.18 -5.55
C GLY A 39 9.59 -10.10 -5.10
N GLY A 40 9.96 -8.83 -5.24
CA GLY A 40 9.10 -7.69 -4.92
C GLY A 40 7.81 -7.69 -5.74
N PHE A 41 7.89 -7.98 -7.04
CA PHE A 41 6.72 -8.11 -7.92
C PHE A 41 5.75 -9.17 -7.40
N ILE A 42 6.22 -10.39 -7.17
CA ILE A 42 5.37 -11.50 -6.73
C ILE A 42 4.76 -11.21 -5.36
N GLN A 43 5.57 -10.72 -4.41
CA GLN A 43 5.12 -10.41 -3.06
C GLN A 43 4.00 -9.38 -3.06
N PHE A 44 4.17 -8.25 -3.76
CA PHE A 44 3.13 -7.22 -3.82
C PHE A 44 1.93 -7.67 -4.67
N ALA A 45 2.14 -8.33 -5.80
CA ALA A 45 1.04 -8.81 -6.65
C ALA A 45 0.08 -9.73 -5.89
N ILE A 46 0.60 -10.55 -4.97
CA ILE A 46 -0.23 -11.42 -4.12
C ILE A 46 -0.78 -10.65 -2.92
N LEU A 47 0.09 -10.12 -2.06
CA LEU A 47 -0.30 -9.62 -0.74
C LEU A 47 -1.09 -8.30 -0.82
N ALA A 48 -0.69 -7.37 -1.70
CA ALA A 48 -1.38 -6.11 -1.84
C ALA A 48 -2.75 -6.28 -2.53
N THR A 49 -2.85 -7.18 -3.51
CA THR A 49 -4.15 -7.56 -4.12
C THR A 49 -5.08 -8.19 -3.10
N MET A 50 -4.58 -9.06 -2.21
CA MET A 50 -5.38 -9.61 -1.12
C MET A 50 -5.88 -8.51 -0.17
N GLY A 51 -5.05 -7.51 0.13
CA GLY A 51 -5.43 -6.33 0.90
C GLY A 51 -6.51 -5.48 0.22
N ASP A 52 -6.37 -5.21 -1.07
CA ASP A 52 -7.36 -4.48 -1.88
C ASP A 52 -8.73 -5.19 -1.90
N LEU A 53 -8.74 -6.50 -2.17
CA LEU A 53 -9.96 -7.31 -2.13
C LEU A 53 -10.62 -7.30 -0.76
N PHE A 54 -9.83 -7.34 0.31
CA PHE A 54 -10.35 -7.29 1.68
C PHE A 54 -10.92 -5.92 2.04
N GLY A 55 -10.22 -4.84 1.68
CA GLY A 55 -10.72 -3.47 1.87
C GLY A 55 -12.07 -3.27 1.17
N LYS A 56 -12.19 -3.72 -0.09
CA LYS A 56 -13.46 -3.72 -0.84
C LYS A 56 -14.54 -4.53 -0.13
N ARG A 57 -14.21 -5.74 0.33
CA ARG A 57 -15.13 -6.59 1.09
C ARG A 57 -15.67 -5.91 2.34
N ILE A 58 -14.86 -5.17 3.08
CA ILE A 58 -15.31 -4.48 4.29
C ILE A 58 -16.22 -3.29 3.94
N ALA A 59 -15.91 -2.57 2.85
CA ALA A 59 -16.68 -1.43 2.39
C ALA A 59 -18.03 -1.83 1.77
N SER A 60 -18.05 -2.82 0.87
CA SER A 60 -19.26 -3.26 0.14
C SER A 60 -20.07 -4.33 0.85
N GLY A 61 -19.48 -5.04 1.81
CA GLY A 61 -20.10 -6.18 2.47
C GLY A 61 -19.92 -7.53 1.75
N ASP A 62 -19.34 -7.57 0.54
CA ASP A 62 -19.11 -8.79 -0.24
C ASP A 62 -17.79 -8.77 -1.01
N TYR A 63 -17.18 -9.95 -1.21
CA TYR A 63 -15.99 -10.06 -2.05
C TYR A 63 -16.38 -9.89 -3.51
N GLN A 64 -15.86 -8.85 -4.15
CA GLN A 64 -16.08 -8.59 -5.56
C GLN A 64 -14.86 -9.05 -6.37
N PHE A 65 -14.90 -10.30 -6.83
CA PHE A 65 -13.91 -10.82 -7.76
C PHE A 65 -14.30 -10.44 -9.19
N SER A 66 -13.88 -9.25 -9.60
CA SER A 66 -14.08 -8.81 -10.96
C SER A 66 -13.03 -9.40 -11.91
N ALA A 67 -13.32 -9.44 -13.21
CA ALA A 67 -12.37 -9.91 -14.23
C ALA A 67 -11.06 -9.07 -14.28
N GLN A 68 -11.03 -7.92 -13.59
CA GLN A 68 -9.88 -7.02 -13.57
C GLN A 68 -8.89 -7.30 -12.43
N VAL A 69 -9.20 -8.23 -11.51
CA VAL A 69 -8.31 -8.57 -10.39
C VAL A 69 -6.88 -8.96 -10.86
N PRO A 70 -6.68 -9.76 -11.93
CA PRO A 70 -5.34 -10.06 -12.41
C PRO A 70 -4.56 -8.81 -12.86
N LEU A 71 -5.24 -7.86 -13.51
CA LEU A 71 -4.61 -6.63 -13.97
C LEU A 71 -4.22 -5.73 -12.79
N ARG A 72 -5.06 -5.66 -11.75
CA ARG A 72 -4.73 -4.99 -10.49
C ARG A 72 -3.52 -5.64 -9.79
N ALA A 73 -3.42 -6.97 -9.83
CA ALA A 73 -2.26 -7.67 -9.30
C ALA A 73 -0.97 -7.33 -10.04
N VAL A 74 -1.02 -7.17 -11.37
CA VAL A 74 0.13 -6.70 -12.15
C VAL A 74 0.56 -5.28 -11.74
N VAL A 75 -0.39 -4.37 -11.54
CA VAL A 75 -0.10 -3.00 -11.07
C VAL A 75 0.56 -3.03 -9.69
N TRP A 76 0.04 -3.85 -8.77
CA TRP A 76 0.67 -4.05 -7.47
C TRP A 76 2.08 -4.64 -7.59
N GLY A 77 2.29 -5.61 -8.48
CA GLY A 77 3.62 -6.16 -8.74
C GLY A 77 4.60 -5.10 -9.25
N ILE A 78 4.17 -4.21 -10.14
CA ILE A 78 5.00 -3.07 -10.60
C ILE A 78 5.38 -2.17 -9.41
N ILE A 79 4.44 -1.89 -8.50
CA ILE A 79 4.72 -1.14 -7.27
C ILE A 79 5.73 -1.90 -6.39
N GLY A 80 5.65 -3.23 -6.32
CA GLY A 80 6.63 -4.06 -5.64
C GLY A 80 8.04 -3.91 -6.20
N CYS A 81 8.19 -3.82 -7.53
CA CYS A 81 9.48 -3.50 -8.15
C CYS A 81 9.97 -2.10 -7.75
N MET A 82 9.09 -1.10 -7.75
CA MET A 82 9.45 0.26 -7.35
C MET A 82 9.92 0.29 -5.88
N VAL A 83 9.15 -0.32 -4.97
CA VAL A 83 9.45 -0.43 -3.53
C VAL A 83 10.81 -1.09 -3.30
N THR A 84 11.10 -2.16 -4.03
CA THR A 84 12.38 -2.87 -3.97
C THR A 84 13.58 -1.94 -4.22
N LEU A 85 13.46 -1.00 -5.17
CA LEU A 85 14.50 -0.03 -5.47
C LEU A 85 14.49 1.14 -4.48
N VAL A 86 13.33 1.71 -4.16
CA VAL A 86 13.29 2.97 -3.42
C VAL A 86 13.66 2.82 -1.95
N PHE A 87 13.42 1.66 -1.35
CA PHE A 87 13.79 1.40 0.04
C PHE A 87 15.28 1.63 0.32
N PRO A 88 16.23 0.98 -0.39
CA PRO A 88 17.65 1.26 -0.20
C PRO A 88 18.03 2.68 -0.63
N VAL A 89 17.40 3.26 -1.67
CA VAL A 89 17.69 4.64 -2.10
C VAL A 89 17.42 5.65 -1.00
N PHE A 90 16.24 5.61 -0.37
CA PHE A 90 15.88 6.58 0.68
C PHE A 90 16.56 6.27 2.01
N MET A 91 16.75 5.00 2.37
CA MET A 91 17.49 4.63 3.58
C MET A 91 18.98 4.99 3.49
N GLY A 92 19.61 4.70 2.36
CA GLY A 92 21.00 5.06 2.10
C GLY A 92 21.17 6.59 2.00
N GLY A 93 20.26 7.27 1.30
CA GLY A 93 20.27 8.73 1.19
C GLY A 93 20.11 9.43 2.55
N ALA A 94 19.22 8.95 3.42
CA ALA A 94 19.08 9.48 4.78
C ALA A 94 20.37 9.28 5.60
N GLY A 95 21.00 8.10 5.49
CA GLY A 95 22.28 7.83 6.15
C GLY A 95 23.41 8.76 5.67
N LEU A 96 23.50 8.99 4.35
CA LEU A 96 24.47 9.93 3.77
C LEU A 96 24.23 11.38 4.23
N ALA A 97 22.97 11.81 4.25
CA ALA A 97 22.62 13.16 4.72
C ALA A 97 22.93 13.35 6.22
N GLN A 98 22.74 12.31 7.04
CA GLN A 98 23.16 12.33 8.45
C GLN A 98 24.69 12.41 8.60
N ALA A 99 25.43 11.59 7.87
CA ALA A 99 26.90 11.63 7.88
C ALA A 99 27.45 12.99 7.42
N GLY A 100 26.79 13.60 6.43
CA GLY A 100 27.09 14.94 5.93
C GLY A 100 26.59 16.09 6.81
N LYS A 101 26.04 15.82 8.00
CA LYS A 101 25.46 16.82 8.93
C LYS A 101 24.29 17.64 8.37
N LEU A 102 23.66 17.19 7.29
CA LEU A 102 22.43 17.77 6.76
C LEU A 102 21.19 17.30 7.55
N LEU A 103 21.30 16.13 8.19
CA LEU A 103 20.32 15.60 9.14
C LEU A 103 20.98 15.34 10.50
N PRO A 104 20.26 15.53 11.62
CA PRO A 104 20.80 15.29 12.95
C PRO A 104 20.89 13.80 13.30
N PHE A 105 21.51 13.50 14.45
CA PHE A 105 21.58 12.17 15.05
C PHE A 105 22.31 11.12 14.19
N ALA A 106 23.45 11.51 13.60
CA ALA A 106 24.28 10.60 12.83
C ALA A 106 24.64 9.33 13.61
N GLY A 107 24.50 8.18 12.95
CA GLY A 107 24.72 6.85 13.55
C GLY A 107 23.54 6.28 14.36
N VAL A 108 22.47 7.05 14.59
CA VAL A 108 21.26 6.55 15.26
C VAL A 108 20.32 5.91 14.23
N SER A 109 20.21 4.59 14.25
CA SER A 109 19.40 3.80 13.28
C SER A 109 17.92 4.21 13.26
N LEU A 110 17.33 4.51 14.42
CA LEU A 110 15.96 5.01 14.52
C LEU A 110 15.78 6.36 13.81
N ALA A 111 16.74 7.26 13.97
CA ALA A 111 16.70 8.55 13.28
C ALA A 111 16.85 8.36 11.77
N GLN A 112 17.78 7.51 11.33
CA GLN A 112 17.93 7.17 9.90
C GLN A 112 16.64 6.60 9.31
N ALA A 113 16.02 5.63 9.99
CA ALA A 113 14.76 5.01 9.57
C ALA A 113 13.61 6.02 9.54
N PHE A 114 13.53 6.93 10.52
CA PHE A 114 12.53 7.99 10.56
C PHE A 114 12.71 8.97 9.39
N PHE A 115 13.94 9.45 9.16
CA PHE A 115 14.21 10.39 8.07
C PHE A 115 14.05 9.73 6.69
N GLY A 116 14.57 8.52 6.49
CA GLY A 116 14.39 7.78 5.24
C GLY A 116 12.91 7.55 4.93
N SER A 117 12.13 7.14 5.94
CA SER A 117 10.69 7.00 5.82
C SER A 117 10.00 8.33 5.50
N SER A 118 10.33 9.40 6.22
CA SER A 118 9.71 10.72 6.02
C SER A 118 9.99 11.26 4.62
N ILE A 119 11.25 11.24 4.17
CA ILE A 119 11.64 11.73 2.84
C ILE A 119 10.94 10.90 1.77
N MET A 120 10.95 9.57 1.87
CA MET A 120 10.29 8.69 0.90
C MET A 120 8.78 8.97 0.82
N ASN A 121 8.10 9.05 1.96
CA ASN A 121 6.64 9.20 2.00
C ASN A 121 6.17 10.61 1.65
N LEU A 122 7.01 11.64 1.80
CA LEU A 122 6.68 13.01 1.41
C LEU A 122 7.05 13.35 -0.03
N THR A 123 7.85 12.51 -0.70
CA THR A 123 8.33 12.77 -2.08
C THR A 123 7.88 11.67 -3.05
N PHE A 124 8.41 10.45 -2.92
CA PHE A 124 8.14 9.34 -3.81
C PHE A 124 6.72 8.79 -3.68
N ALA A 125 6.21 8.64 -2.45
CA ALA A 125 4.89 8.04 -2.24
C ALA A 125 3.74 8.81 -2.91
N PRO A 126 3.69 10.17 -2.91
CA PRO A 126 2.71 10.93 -3.71
C PRO A 126 2.73 10.56 -5.20
N ALA A 127 3.91 10.48 -5.81
CA ALA A 127 4.06 10.12 -7.21
C ALA A 127 3.61 8.67 -7.48
N MET A 128 4.07 7.72 -6.66
CA MET A 128 3.69 6.31 -6.75
C MET A 128 2.19 6.11 -6.55
N ASN A 129 1.58 6.76 -5.55
CA ASN A 129 0.14 6.69 -5.30
C ASN A 129 -0.66 7.28 -6.46
N THR A 130 -0.17 8.36 -7.09
CA THR A 130 -0.80 8.93 -8.29
C THR A 130 -0.75 7.96 -9.46
N PHE A 131 0.41 7.33 -9.69
CA PHE A 131 0.53 6.26 -10.68
C PHE A 131 -0.47 5.13 -10.40
N HIS A 132 -0.51 4.63 -9.17
CA HIS A 132 -1.47 3.60 -8.77
C HIS A 132 -2.92 4.02 -9.07
N ARG A 133 -3.31 5.22 -8.65
CA ARG A 133 -4.66 5.75 -8.88
C ARG A 133 -5.01 5.88 -10.37
N ILE A 134 -4.08 6.36 -11.19
CA ILE A 134 -4.27 6.45 -12.65
C ILE A 134 -4.44 5.05 -13.25
N MET A 135 -3.64 4.08 -12.82
CA MET A 135 -3.76 2.69 -13.28
C MET A 135 -5.09 2.06 -12.86
N GLU A 136 -5.58 2.33 -11.66
CA GLU A 136 -6.92 1.87 -11.23
C GLU A 136 -8.03 2.46 -12.10
N LEU A 137 -8.00 3.79 -12.32
CA LEU A 137 -8.98 4.47 -13.16
C LEU A 137 -8.91 3.98 -14.62
N TRP A 138 -7.71 3.67 -15.11
CA TRP A 138 -7.53 3.07 -16.42
C TRP A 138 -8.22 1.71 -16.51
N ILE A 139 -7.98 0.84 -15.54
CA ILE A 139 -8.59 -0.49 -15.46
C ILE A 139 -10.12 -0.39 -15.44
N GLU A 140 -10.67 0.51 -14.62
CA GLU A 140 -12.11 0.72 -14.49
C GLU A 140 -12.74 1.27 -15.77
N THR A 141 -12.12 2.30 -16.36
CA THR A 141 -12.58 2.93 -17.61
C THR A 141 -12.54 1.93 -18.77
N ALA A 142 -11.45 1.16 -18.89
CA ALA A 142 -11.32 0.13 -19.92
C ALA A 142 -12.35 -1.00 -19.74
N ALA A 143 -12.62 -1.42 -18.49
CA ALA A 143 -13.65 -2.42 -18.20
C ALA A 143 -15.05 -1.93 -18.54
N ALA A 144 -15.32 -0.64 -18.36
CA ALA A 144 -16.57 0.00 -18.78
C ALA A 144 -16.69 0.20 -20.30
N LYS A 145 -15.67 -0.19 -21.08
CA LYS A 145 -15.57 0.03 -22.55
C LYS A 145 -15.65 1.51 -22.93
N GLU A 146 -15.28 2.39 -22.01
CA GLU A 146 -15.19 3.82 -22.25
C GLU A 146 -13.85 4.16 -22.94
N PRO A 147 -13.80 5.23 -23.76
CA PRO A 147 -12.55 5.71 -24.33
C PRO A 147 -11.54 6.10 -23.25
N VAL A 148 -10.33 5.53 -23.32
CA VAL A 148 -9.24 5.83 -22.39
C VAL A 148 -8.37 6.96 -22.95
N THR A 149 -8.28 8.07 -22.22
CA THR A 149 -7.28 9.10 -22.46
C THR A 149 -6.63 9.53 -21.15
N LEU A 150 -5.32 9.82 -21.17
CA LEU A 150 -4.61 10.24 -19.95
C LEU A 150 -5.24 11.50 -19.32
N LYS A 151 -5.61 12.48 -20.15
CA LYS A 151 -6.33 13.69 -19.71
C LYS A 151 -7.64 13.34 -19.00
N GLY A 152 -8.42 12.41 -19.56
CA GLY A 152 -9.67 11.95 -18.96
C GLY A 152 -9.45 11.25 -17.62
N LEU A 153 -8.45 10.37 -17.52
CA LEU A 153 -8.11 9.68 -16.27
C LEU A 153 -7.68 10.66 -15.17
N ILE A 154 -6.82 11.62 -15.50
CA ILE A 154 -6.38 12.69 -14.58
C ILE A 154 -7.58 13.53 -14.12
N GLY A 155 -8.51 13.83 -15.04
CA GLY A 155 -9.74 14.58 -14.74
C GLY A 155 -10.72 13.84 -13.84
N LYS A 156 -10.67 12.50 -13.78
CA LYS A 156 -11.51 11.67 -12.88
C LYS A 156 -10.99 11.63 -11.43
N ILE A 157 -9.83 12.21 -11.13
CA ILE A 157 -9.26 12.22 -9.78
C ILE A 157 -9.85 13.39 -8.99
N ASP A 158 -10.46 13.10 -7.83
CA ASP A 158 -10.74 14.11 -6.81
C ASP A 158 -9.42 14.50 -6.13
N TRP A 159 -8.75 15.52 -6.69
CA TRP A 159 -7.45 15.98 -6.22
C TRP A 159 -7.48 16.52 -4.79
N THR A 160 -8.58 17.14 -4.37
CA THR A 160 -8.71 17.68 -3.02
C THR A 160 -8.70 16.56 -2.00
N ALA A 161 -9.56 15.54 -2.16
CA ALA A 161 -9.57 14.39 -1.28
C ALA A 161 -8.28 13.59 -1.39
N PHE A 162 -7.73 13.43 -2.60
CA PHE A 162 -6.51 12.66 -2.82
C PHE A 162 -5.29 13.28 -2.11
N VAL A 163 -5.12 14.60 -2.16
CA VAL A 163 -4.01 15.27 -1.45
C VAL A 163 -4.26 15.29 0.06
N THR A 164 -5.43 15.78 0.49
CA THR A 164 -5.69 15.99 1.93
C THR A 164 -5.78 14.69 2.72
N PHE A 165 -6.42 13.66 2.16
CA PHE A 165 -6.57 12.38 2.84
C PHE A 165 -5.42 11.42 2.54
N ASN A 166 -5.13 11.13 1.26
CA ASN A 166 -4.16 10.10 0.93
C ASN A 166 -2.71 10.56 1.14
N TRP A 167 -2.32 11.73 0.66
CA TRP A 167 -0.92 12.18 0.80
C TRP A 167 -0.61 12.71 2.19
N LEU A 168 -1.47 13.58 2.74
CA LEU A 168 -1.19 14.20 4.03
C LEU A 168 -1.58 13.27 5.18
N LYS A 169 -2.88 12.95 5.34
CA LYS A 169 -3.33 12.22 6.52
C LYS A 169 -2.81 10.79 6.57
N VAL A 170 -3.02 10.00 5.51
CA VAL A 170 -2.57 8.61 5.46
C VAL A 170 -1.05 8.53 5.29
N GLY A 171 -0.46 9.33 4.39
CA GLY A 171 0.99 9.38 4.20
C GLY A 171 1.75 9.72 5.48
N ILE A 172 1.35 10.77 6.20
CA ILE A 172 2.06 11.20 7.41
C ILE A 172 1.70 10.34 8.62
N CYS A 173 0.42 10.12 8.89
CA CYS A 173 0.03 9.51 10.17
C CYS A 173 0.06 7.98 10.16
N PHE A 174 0.04 7.34 8.98
CA PHE A 174 0.10 5.89 8.86
C PHE A 174 1.41 5.43 8.22
N TRP A 175 1.72 5.92 7.02
CA TRP A 175 2.85 5.36 6.27
C TRP A 175 4.22 5.76 6.80
N ILE A 176 4.41 6.99 7.31
CA ILE A 176 5.70 7.36 7.93
C ILE A 176 6.00 6.42 9.12
N PRO A 177 5.14 6.26 10.13
CA PRO A 177 5.39 5.33 11.24
C PRO A 177 5.60 3.89 10.78
N VAL A 178 4.76 3.37 9.88
CA VAL A 178 4.86 2.00 9.38
C VAL A 178 6.19 1.78 8.66
N HIS A 179 6.57 2.65 7.74
CA HIS A 179 7.83 2.52 7.01
C HIS A 179 9.05 2.76 7.89
N THR A 180 8.96 3.59 8.94
CA THR A 180 10.03 3.69 9.94
C THR A 180 10.26 2.36 10.66
N ILE A 181 9.19 1.67 11.06
CA ILE A 181 9.30 0.33 11.67
C ILE A 181 9.88 -0.66 10.66
N VAL A 182 9.40 -0.67 9.41
CA VAL A 182 9.93 -1.53 8.35
C VAL A 182 11.42 -1.29 8.12
N PHE A 183 11.87 -0.04 8.14
CA PHE A 183 13.26 0.32 7.92
C PHE A 183 14.21 -0.06 9.06
N LEU A 184 13.69 -0.35 10.25
CA LEU A 184 14.45 -0.94 11.35
C LEU A 184 14.66 -2.45 11.19
N LEU A 185 13.90 -3.11 10.32
CA LEU A 185 14.03 -4.54 10.06
C LEU A 185 15.24 -4.86 9.17
N PRO A 186 15.71 -6.13 9.18
CA PRO A 186 16.70 -6.60 8.20
C PRO A 186 16.26 -6.36 6.75
N GLU A 187 17.20 -5.95 5.90
CA GLU A 187 16.92 -5.50 4.53
C GLU A 187 16.15 -6.53 3.68
N ASN A 188 16.51 -7.80 3.81
CA ASN A 188 15.92 -8.91 3.08
C ASN A 188 14.43 -9.16 3.41
N ILE A 189 13.92 -8.66 4.55
CA ILE A 189 12.51 -8.82 4.92
C ILE A 189 11.68 -7.54 4.75
N ARG A 190 12.29 -6.40 4.45
CA ARG A 190 11.57 -5.11 4.39
C ARG A 190 10.47 -5.12 3.34
N VAL A 191 10.75 -5.62 2.15
CA VAL A 191 9.81 -5.61 1.01
C VAL A 191 8.58 -6.48 1.30
N VAL A 192 8.77 -7.68 1.85
CA VAL A 192 7.66 -8.55 2.20
C VAL A 192 6.81 -7.98 3.34
N VAL A 193 7.44 -7.41 4.38
CA VAL A 193 6.70 -6.77 5.47
C VAL A 193 5.92 -5.56 4.96
N ALA A 194 6.52 -4.77 4.05
CA ALA A 194 5.82 -3.67 3.38
C ALA A 194 4.59 -4.15 2.59
N ALA A 195 4.70 -5.28 1.90
CA ALA A 195 3.59 -5.89 1.18
C ALA A 195 2.45 -6.33 2.12
N PHE A 196 2.77 -6.83 3.32
CA PHE A 196 1.77 -7.13 4.36
C PHE A 196 1.06 -5.88 4.91
N SER A 197 1.77 -4.74 5.04
CA SER A 197 1.14 -3.50 5.50
C SER A 197 0.03 -2.97 4.57
N SER A 198 -0.02 -3.39 3.31
CA SER A 198 -1.15 -3.12 2.40
C SER A 198 -2.47 -3.72 2.90
N ILE A 199 -2.41 -4.87 3.58
CA ILE A 199 -3.59 -5.49 4.22
C ILE A 199 -4.04 -4.63 5.41
N ALA A 200 -3.10 -4.18 6.24
CA ALA A 200 -3.39 -3.31 7.39
C ALA A 200 -4.01 -1.98 6.95
N LEU A 201 -3.50 -1.37 5.86
CA LEU A 201 -4.11 -0.17 5.30
C LEU A 201 -5.54 -0.43 4.82
N GLY A 202 -5.78 -1.55 4.11
CA GLY A 202 -7.12 -1.93 3.65
C GLY A 202 -8.12 -2.02 4.80
N ILE A 203 -7.69 -2.55 5.95
CA ILE A 203 -8.50 -2.60 7.18
C ILE A 203 -8.80 -1.18 7.69
N ILE A 204 -7.77 -0.35 7.87
CA ILE A 204 -7.93 1.00 8.45
C ILE A 204 -8.85 1.88 7.58
N LEU A 205 -8.65 1.87 6.26
CA LEU A 205 -9.44 2.66 5.32
C LEU A 205 -10.91 2.23 5.31
N SER A 206 -11.16 0.94 5.45
CA SER A 206 -12.52 0.41 5.45
C SER A 206 -13.34 0.76 6.70
N PHE A 207 -12.68 0.99 7.85
CA PHE A 207 -13.34 1.53 9.03
C PHE A 207 -13.56 3.04 8.93
N ALA A 208 -12.64 3.76 8.29
CA ALA A 208 -12.78 5.20 8.05
C ALA A 208 -13.96 5.52 7.12
N SER A 209 -14.19 4.72 6.08
CA SER A 209 -15.31 4.92 5.14
C SER A 209 -16.68 4.68 5.77
N LYS A 210 -16.81 3.72 6.71
CA LYS A 210 -18.07 3.46 7.44
C LYS A 210 -18.48 4.59 8.39
N LYS A 211 -17.52 5.36 8.91
CA LYS A 211 -17.81 6.48 9.81
C LYS A 211 -18.29 7.74 9.06
N GLY A 212 -17.97 7.85 7.77
CA GLY A 212 -18.44 8.94 6.89
C GLY A 212 -19.89 8.78 6.41
N SER A 213 -20.48 7.59 6.57
CA SER A 213 -21.86 7.27 6.18
C SER A 213 -22.82 7.25 7.37
N SER A 214 -22.75 8.26 8.25
CA SER A 214 -23.84 8.49 9.21
C SER A 214 -24.93 9.27 8.47
N PRO A 215 -26.19 8.81 8.42
CA PRO A 215 -27.25 9.58 7.78
C PRO A 215 -27.37 10.91 8.53
N ALA A 216 -27.26 12.01 7.81
CA ALA A 216 -27.70 13.30 8.32
C ALA A 216 -29.18 13.11 8.73
N LYS A 217 -29.45 13.21 10.03
CA LYS A 217 -30.82 13.36 10.51
C LYS A 217 -31.33 14.65 9.88
N ILE A 218 -32.22 14.53 8.91
CA ILE A 218 -33.08 15.61 8.51
C ILE A 218 -33.97 15.86 9.73
N SER A 219 -33.72 16.94 10.46
CA SER A 219 -34.66 17.45 11.45
C SER A 219 -35.84 18.04 10.69
N GLU A 220 -36.96 17.33 10.66
CA GLU A 220 -38.27 17.90 10.38
C GLU A 220 -38.67 18.81 11.53
N GLU A 221 -38.20 20.05 11.55
CA GLU A 221 -38.80 21.12 12.36
C GLU A 221 -38.30 22.48 11.87
N GLU A 222 -38.87 22.98 10.78
CA GLU A 222 -38.94 24.42 10.44
C GLU A 222 -39.87 24.62 9.22
N ALA A 223 -41.11 24.14 9.37
CA ALA A 223 -42.21 24.47 8.47
C ALA A 223 -43.48 24.73 9.28
N ILE A 224 -43.49 25.86 10.00
CA ILE A 224 -44.69 26.63 10.35
C ILE A 224 -44.31 28.11 10.29
#